data_AF-R5PSQ1-F1
#
_entry.id   AF-R5PSQ1-F1
#
_cell.length_a   1.000
_cell.length_b   1.000
_cell.length_c   1.000
_cell.angle_alpha   90.00
_cell.angle_beta   90.00
_cell.angle_gamma   90.00
#
_symmetry.space_group_name_H-M   'P 1'
#
loop_
_entity.id
_entity.type
_entity.pdbx_description
1 polymer ?
#
loop_
_entity_poly.entity_id
_entity_poly.type
_entity_poly.pdbx_seq_one_letter_code
_entity_poly.pdbx_strand_id
1 'polypeptide(L)'
;MQIPIMVGGATTSEMHAALKIAPEYRGAVVWVKDAAQNVVVLSKLLNANEHDKYCEALQQRYAEMRKHYAEEQQRLVSLDEARKNKLNLFE
;
A
#
# COMPACT_ATOMS: atom_id res chain seq x y z
N MET A 1 -20.22 -8.71 9.69
CA MET A 1 -20.19 -7.73 8.59
C MET A 1 -18.74 -7.55 8.16
N GLN A 2 -18.45 -7.58 6.86
CA GLN A 2 -17.13 -7.23 6.31
C GLN A 2 -17.26 -5.86 5.64
N ILE A 3 -17.06 -4.79 6.40
CA ILE A 3 -17.19 -3.42 5.88
C ILE A 3 -15.87 -3.04 5.19
N PRO A 4 -15.85 -2.55 3.95
CA PRO A 4 -14.61 -2.10 3.33
C PRO A 4 -13.95 -0.96 4.11
N ILE A 5 -12.61 -0.99 4.22
CA ILE A 5 -11.80 0.10 4.77
C ILE A 5 -11.25 0.92 3.60
N MET A 6 -11.46 2.23 3.64
CA MET A 6 -10.82 3.18 2.71
C MET A 6 -9.70 3.93 3.43
N VAL A 7 -8.50 3.87 2.88
CA VAL A 7 -7.28 4.49 3.43
C VAL A 7 -6.81 5.57 2.46
N GLY A 8 -6.59 6.79 2.93
CA GLY A 8 -6.06 7.88 2.11
C GLY A 8 -5.40 8.96 2.96
N GLY A 9 -4.80 9.94 2.32
CA GLY A 9 -4.12 11.08 2.97
C GLY A 9 -2.62 11.12 2.69
N ALA A 10 -2.00 12.25 3.03
CA ALA A 10 -0.65 12.61 2.61
C ALA A 10 0.45 11.61 3.01
N THR A 11 0.30 10.95 4.16
CA THR A 11 1.28 9.99 4.69
C THR A 11 0.99 8.55 4.28
N THR A 12 -0.13 8.31 3.59
CA THR A 12 -0.54 6.96 3.19
C THR A 12 -0.09 6.69 1.76
N SER A 13 0.31 5.44 1.51
CA SER A 13 0.62 4.97 0.17
C SER A 13 -0.03 3.62 -0.07
N GLU A 14 -0.19 3.28 -1.35
CA GLU A 14 -0.69 1.97 -1.74
C GLU A 14 0.19 0.84 -1.19
N MET A 15 1.51 1.04 -1.23
CA MET A 15 2.48 0.07 -0.71
C MET A 15 2.36 -0.12 0.79
N HIS A 16 2.18 0.96 1.56
CA HIS A 16 1.94 0.87 3.00
C HIS A 16 0.63 0.11 3.29
N ALA A 17 -0.45 0.43 2.58
CA ALA A 17 -1.73 -0.27 2.75
C ALA A 17 -1.60 -1.78 2.43
N ALA A 18 -0.92 -2.13 1.33
CA ALA A 18 -0.70 -3.51 0.92
C ALA A 18 0.16 -4.32 1.90
N LEU A 19 1.20 -3.71 2.47
CA LEU A 19 2.16 -4.36 3.37
C LEU A 19 1.68 -4.43 4.82
N LYS A 20 1.00 -3.40 5.33
CA LYS A 20 0.78 -3.21 6.77
C LYS A 20 -0.68 -3.21 7.21
N ILE A 21 -1.63 -2.88 6.33
CA ILE A 21 -3.03 -2.73 6.71
C ILE A 21 -3.87 -3.91 6.17
N ALA A 22 -3.76 -4.18 4.87
CA ALA A 22 -4.53 -5.23 4.21
C ALA A 22 -4.34 -6.64 4.81
N PRO A 23 -3.14 -7.07 5.24
CA PRO A 23 -2.97 -8.40 5.86
C PRO A 23 -3.71 -8.56 7.20
N GLU A 24 -3.94 -7.45 7.91
CA GLU A 24 -4.52 -7.44 9.26
C GLU A 24 -6.05 -7.35 9.24
N TYR A 25 -6.66 -7.19 8.05
CA TYR A 25 -8.10 -7.05 7.90
C TYR A 25 -8.68 -8.08 6.93
N ARG A 26 -9.78 -8.72 7.32
CA ARG A 26 -10.42 -9.78 6.52
C ARG A 26 -11.26 -9.26 5.36
N GLY A 27 -11.71 -8.01 5.41
CA GLY A 27 -12.46 -7.38 4.34
C GLY A 27 -11.57 -6.61 3.37
N ALA A 28 -12.16 -5.97 2.37
CA ALA A 28 -11.42 -5.14 1.42
C ALA A 28 -10.77 -3.94 2.13
N VAL A 29 -9.47 -3.72 1.87
CA VAL A 29 -8.74 -2.51 2.25
C VAL A 29 -8.33 -1.81 0.98
N VAL A 30 -8.93 -0.66 0.70
CA VAL A 30 -8.63 0.11 -0.52
C VAL A 30 -7.85 1.36 -0.16
N TRP A 31 -6.66 1.51 -0.73
CA TRP A 31 -5.99 2.79 -0.73
C TRP A 31 -6.52 3.69 -1.86
N VAL A 32 -6.83 4.94 -1.51
CA VAL A 32 -7.29 5.98 -2.43
C VAL A 32 -6.28 7.13 -2.44
N LYS A 33 -5.84 7.51 -3.65
CA LYS A 33 -4.84 8.56 -3.84
C LYS A 33 -5.38 9.95 -3.47
N ASP A 34 -6.63 10.22 -3.84
CA ASP A 34 -7.29 11.51 -3.66
C ASP A 34 -8.82 11.32 -3.57
N ALA A 35 -9.52 12.37 -3.17
CA ALA A 35 -10.95 12.34 -2.93
C ALA A 35 -11.78 12.09 -4.20
N ALA A 36 -11.27 12.45 -5.39
CA ALA A 36 -12.01 12.28 -6.63
C ALA A 36 -12.20 10.81 -6.99
N GLN A 37 -11.28 9.94 -6.53
CA GLN A 37 -11.36 8.50 -6.77
C GLN A 37 -12.36 7.78 -5.85
N ASN A 38 -12.79 8.41 -4.76
CA ASN A 38 -13.68 7.76 -3.78
C ASN A 38 -14.99 7.29 -4.41
N VAL A 39 -15.59 8.11 -5.28
CA VAL A 39 -16.88 7.79 -5.92
C VAL A 39 -16.76 6.57 -6.82
N VAL A 40 -15.68 6.47 -7.60
CA VAL A 40 -15.42 5.35 -8.53
C VAL A 40 -15.11 4.05 -7.78
N VAL A 41 -14.40 4.15 -6.65
CA VAL A 41 -14.11 2.99 -5.81
C VAL A 41 -15.39 2.50 -5.12
N LEU A 42 -16.15 3.40 -4.53
CA LEU A 42 -17.40 3.07 -3.84
C LEU A 42 -18.45 2.51 -4.81
N SER A 43 -18.54 3.02 -6.05
CA SER A 43 -19.48 2.47 -7.04
C SER A 43 -19.21 0.99 -7.33
N LYS A 44 -17.93 0.59 -7.40
CA LYS A 44 -17.54 -0.80 -7.61
C LYS A 44 -17.76 -1.67 -6.38
N LEU A 45 -17.47 -1.14 -5.18
CA LEU A 45 -17.66 -1.86 -3.92
C LEU A 45 -19.14 -2.06 -3.57
N LEU A 46 -20.02 -1.13 -3.92
CA LEU A 46 -21.44 -1.21 -3.62
C LEU A 46 -22.24 -1.96 -4.71
N ASN A 47 -21.64 -2.20 -5.87
CA ASN A 47 -22.26 -2.95 -6.96
C ASN A 47 -22.03 -4.46 -6.78
N ALA A 48 -23.11 -5.21 -6.53
CA ALA A 48 -23.06 -6.66 -6.31
C ALA A 48 -22.41 -7.45 -7.46
N ASN A 49 -22.48 -6.94 -8.71
CA ASN A 49 -21.88 -7.62 -9.87
C ASN A 49 -20.38 -7.32 -10.05
N GLU A 50 -19.88 -6.24 -9.43
CA GLU A 50 -18.49 -5.79 -9.56
C GLU A 50 -17.67 -5.98 -8.29
N HIS A 51 -18.32 -6.07 -7.13
CA HIS A 51 -17.69 -6.12 -5.81
C HIS A 51 -16.63 -7.23 -5.72
N ASP A 52 -17.01 -8.48 -6.03
CA ASP A 52 -16.11 -9.62 -5.84
C ASP A 52 -14.93 -9.55 -6.81
N LYS A 53 -15.21 -9.23 -8.08
CA LYS A 53 -14.17 -9.03 -9.10
C LYS A 53 -13.20 -7.92 -8.73
N TYR A 54 -13.70 -6.82 -8.16
CA TYR A 54 -12.87 -5.70 -7.71
C TYR A 54 -12.01 -6.11 -6.51
N CYS A 55 -12.59 -6.81 -5.53
CA CYS A 55 -11.88 -7.28 -4.34
C CYS A 55 -10.78 -8.29 -4.69
N GLU A 56 -11.06 -9.25 -5.59
CA GLU A 56 -10.07 -10.23 -6.05
C GLU A 56 -8.90 -9.54 -6.77
N ALA A 57 -9.20 -8.64 -7.71
CA ALA A 57 -8.17 -7.89 -8.42
C ALA A 57 -7.31 -7.04 -7.47
N LEU A 58 -7.92 -6.43 -6.46
CA LEU A 58 -7.22 -5.67 -5.43
C LEU A 58 -6.31 -6.57 -4.59
N GLN A 59 -6.80 -7.74 -4.17
CA GLN A 59 -6.02 -8.70 -3.38
C GLN A 59 -4.82 -9.23 -4.17
N GLN A 60 -5.00 -9.56 -5.45
CA GLN A 60 -3.94 -9.99 -6.35
C GLN A 60 -2.86 -8.91 -6.47
N ARG A 61 -3.28 -7.66 -6.77
CA ARG A 61 -2.36 -6.52 -6.86
C ARG A 61 -1.56 -6.34 -5.57
N TYR A 62 -2.21 -6.41 -4.42
CA TYR A 62 -1.52 -6.29 -3.13
C TYR A 62 -0.57 -7.47 -2.85
N ALA A 63 -0.92 -8.69 -3.26
CA ALA A 63 -0.03 -9.84 -3.14
C ALA A 63 1.24 -9.66 -3.99
N GLU A 64 1.10 -9.19 -5.23
CA GLU A 64 2.22 -8.88 -6.12
C GLU A 64 3.11 -7.78 -5.54
N MET A 65 2.53 -6.69 -5.03
CA MET A 65 3.29 -5.61 -4.40
C MET A 65 4.08 -6.10 -3.18
N ARG A 66 3.48 -6.94 -2.34
CA ARG A 66 4.19 -7.54 -1.20
C ARG A 66 5.36 -8.42 -1.65
N LYS A 67 5.16 -9.20 -2.73
CA LYS A 67 6.21 -10.04 -3.30
C LYS A 67 7.37 -9.20 -3.84
N HIS A 68 7.11 -8.21 -4.68
CA HIS A 68 8.15 -7.33 -5.23
C HIS A 68 8.91 -6.59 -4.12
N TYR A 69 8.22 -6.09 -3.10
CA TYR A 69 8.88 -5.42 -1.97
C TYR A 69 9.87 -6.32 -1.21
N ALA A 70 9.60 -7.63 -1.14
CA ALA A 70 10.51 -8.59 -0.51
C ALA A 70 11.75 -8.86 -1.38
N GLU A 71 11.64 -8.73 -2.70
CA GLU A 71 12.73 -8.93 -3.67
C GLU A 71 13.64 -7.69 -3.77
N GLU A 72 13.09 -6.48 -3.62
CA GLU A 72 13.80 -5.20 -3.82
C GLU A 72 14.40 -4.57 -2.55
N GLN A 73 14.69 -5.38 -1.52
CA GLN A 73 15.28 -4.87 -0.28
C GLN A 73 16.65 -4.21 -0.55
N GLN A 74 16.79 -2.93 -0.22
CA GLN A 74 18.05 -2.21 -0.35
C GLN A 74 19.12 -2.84 0.54
N ARG A 75 20.36 -2.91 0.03
CA ARG A 75 21.50 -3.29 0.85
C ARG A 75 21.77 -2.19 1.88
N LEU A 76 21.56 -2.54 3.13
CA LEU A 76 21.85 -1.66 4.25
C LEU A 76 23.32 -1.80 4.65
N VAL A 77 23.94 -0.66 5.00
CA VAL A 77 25.24 -0.62 5.66
C VAL A 77 25.04 -0.50 7.17
N SER A 78 26.08 -0.80 7.95
CA SER A 78 26.04 -0.55 9.40
C SER A 78 25.90 0.94 9.71
N LEU A 79 25.36 1.28 10.88
CA LEU A 79 25.26 2.67 11.33
C LEU A 79 26.64 3.35 11.38
N ASP A 80 27.68 2.61 11.77
CA ASP A 80 29.05 3.14 11.84
C ASP A 80 29.62 3.44 10.45
N GLU A 81 29.35 2.58 9.47
CA GLU A 81 29.73 2.80 8.07
C GLU A 81 28.98 3.99 7.46
N ALA A 82 27.66 4.09 7.69
CA ALA A 82 26.87 5.23 7.25
C ALA A 82 27.39 6.56 7.81
N ARG A 83 27.79 6.59 9.09
CA ARG A 83 28.36 7.78 9.75
C ARG A 83 29.72 8.17 9.18
N LYS A 84 30.55 7.20 8.75
CA LYS A 84 31.81 7.47 8.06
C LYS A 84 31.57 8.10 6.68
N ASN A 85 30.52 7.67 5.99
CA ASN A 85 30.11 8.20 4.67
C ASN A 85 29.33 9.53 4.75
N LYS A 86 29.47 10.30 5.84
CA LYS A 86 28.83 11.61 5.96
C LYS A 86 29.32 12.56 4.86
N LEU A 87 28.44 13.44 4.40
CA LEU A 87 28.78 14.45 3.42
C LEU A 87 29.77 15.48 4.02
N ASN A 88 30.97 15.57 3.46
CA ASN A 88 31.94 16.61 3.81
C ASN A 88 31.71 17.83 2.90
N LEU A 89 31.04 18.86 3.44
CA LEU A 89 30.66 20.06 2.70
C LEU A 89 31.76 21.13 2.61
N PHE A 90 32.85 20.98 3.37
CA PHE A 90 33.83 22.05 3.59
C PHE A 90 35.29 21.54 3.64
N GLU A 91 35.61 20.50 2.86
CA GLU A 91 37.01 20.24 2.49
C GLU A 91 37.48 21.22 1.41
#